data_AF-A0AB73BHU1-F1
#
_entry.id   AF-A0AB73BHU1-F1
#
_cell.length_a   1.000
_cell.length_b   1.000
_cell.length_c   1.000
_cell.angle_alpha   90.00
_cell.angle_beta   90.00
_cell.angle_gamma   90.00
#
_symmetry.space_group_name_H-M   'P 1'
#
loop_
_entity.id
_entity.type
_entity.pdbx_description
1 polymer ?
#
loop_
_entity_poly.entity_id
_entity_poly.type
_entity_poly.pdbx_seq_one_letter_code
_entity_poly.pdbx_strand_id
1 'polypeptide(L)' 'MNSKDLIKQLEEAGWQEVRVKGSHHHFRHPNHTNLITVPHPKKDLGKGLVAKILKDAGL' A
#
# COMPACT_ATOMS: atom_id res chain seq x y z
N MET A 1 -0.36 12.13 4.75
CA MET A 1 0.51 10.93 4.76
C MET A 1 1.02 10.74 3.36
N ASN A 2 2.33 10.57 3.20
CA ASN A 2 2.94 10.49 1.87
C ASN A 2 2.88 9.04 1.37
N SER A 3 2.81 8.84 0.05
CA SER A 3 2.82 7.48 -0.51
C SER A 3 4.05 6.66 -0.08
N LYS A 4 5.21 7.29 0.08
CA LYS A 4 6.43 6.62 0.58
C LYS A 4 6.28 6.08 2.00
N ASP A 5 5.60 6.83 2.87
CA ASP A 5 5.42 6.46 4.28
C ASP A 5 4.48 5.26 4.40
N LEU A 6 3.39 5.26 3.62
CA LEU A 6 2.46 4.13 3.54
C LEU A 6 3.12 2.87 2.98
N ILE A 7 3.94 2.99 1.93
CA ILE A 7 4.68 1.86 1.37
C ILE A 7 5.62 1.28 2.42
N LYS A 8 6.36 2.12 3.14
CA LYS A 8 7.26 1.67 4.20
C LYS A 8 6.52 0.90 5.31
N GLN A 9 5.37 1.40 5.76
CA GLN A 9 4.56 0.70 6.75
C GLN A 9 4.05 -0.66 6.24
N LEU A 10 3.67 -0.73 4.97
CA LEU A 10 3.26 -2.00 4.34
C LEU A 10 4.44 -2.98 4.28
N GLU A 11 5.62 -2.53 3.86
CA GLU A 11 6.83 -3.36 3.84
C GLU A 11 7.23 -3.85 5.24
N GLU A 12 7.17 -2.99 6.26
CA GLU A 12 7.42 -3.34 7.67
C GLU A 12 6.39 -4.36 8.20
N ALA A 13 5.15 -4.28 7.72
CA ALA A 13 4.11 -5.26 8.00
C ALA A 13 4.27 -6.57 7.18
N GLY A 14 5.29 -6.70 6.33
CA GLY A 14 5.58 -7.90 5.54
C GLY A 14 4.93 -7.93 4.15
N TRP A 15 4.35 -6.83 3.70
CA TRP A 15 3.81 -6.71 2.34
C TRP A 15 4.95 -6.55 1.34
N GLN A 16 4.87 -7.28 0.23
CA GLN A 16 5.88 -7.28 -0.82
C GLN A 16 5.30 -6.71 -2.11
N GLU A 17 6.02 -5.77 -2.73
CA GLU A 17 5.65 -5.26 -4.04
C GLU A 17 5.82 -6.37 -5.10
N VAL A 18 4.74 -6.74 -5.76
CA VAL A 18 4.73 -7.80 -6.77
C VAL A 18 4.68 -7.27 -8.19
N ARG A 19 4.12 -6.07 -8.37
CA ARG A 19 3.90 -5.48 -9.69
C ARG A 19 3.73 -3.98 -9.59
N VAL A 20 4.29 -3.26 -10.55
CA VAL A 20 4.00 -1.84 -10.77
C VAL A 20 3.39 -1.66 -12.15
N LYS A 21 2.29 -0.92 -12.22
CA LYS A 21 1.68 -0.48 -13.49
C LYS A 21 1.54 1.04 -13.48
N GLY A 22 2.50 1.73 -14.09
CA GLY A 22 2.55 3.19 -14.08
C GLY A 22 2.61 3.71 -12.65
N SER A 23 1.65 4.53 -12.24
CA SER A 23 1.61 5.06 -10.88
C SER A 23 0.94 4.13 -9.87
N HIS A 24 0.64 2.88 -10.19
CA HIS A 24 -0.05 1.93 -9.30
C HIS A 24 0.90 0.81 -8.89
N HIS A 25 1.25 0.77 -7.61
CA HIS A 25 2.10 -0.25 -7.01
C HIS A 25 1.24 -1.29 -6.32
N HIS A 26 1.39 -2.55 -6.70
CA HIS A 26 0.63 -3.66 -6.16
C HIS A 26 1.47 -4.44 -5.14
N PHE A 27 0.90 -4.64 -3.95
CA PHE A 27 1.51 -5.32 -2.83
C PHE A 27 0.74 -6.60 -2.50
N ARG A 28 1.48 -7.67 -2.21
CA ARG A 28 0.95 -8.96 -1.76
C ARG A 28 1.58 -9.33 -0.43
N HIS A 29 0.80 -9.93 0.45
CA HIS A 29 1.31 -10.51 1.69
C HIS A 29 1.24 -12.04 1.63
N PRO A 30 2.21 -12.79 2.18
CA PRO A 30 2.14 -14.25 2.21
C PRO A 30 0.97 -14.79 3.04
N ASN A 31 0.63 -14.09 4.14
CA ASN A 31 -0.45 -14.49 5.06
C ASN A 31 -1.83 -13.87 4.71
N HIS A 32 -1.90 -12.91 3.78
CA HIS A 32 -3.17 -12.30 3.36
C HIS A 32 -3.40 -12.53 1.87
N THR A 33 -4.59 -13.02 1.52
CA THR A 33 -4.98 -13.27 0.11
C THR A 33 -5.24 -11.97 -0.66
N ASN A 34 -5.41 -10.84 0.05
CA ASN A 34 -5.72 -9.55 -0.56
C ASN A 34 -4.50 -8.97 -1.28
N LEU A 35 -4.76 -8.31 -2.41
CA LEU A 35 -3.77 -7.50 -3.13
C LEU A 35 -4.05 -6.03 -2.85
N ILE A 36 -3.08 -5.33 -2.27
CA ILE A 36 -3.19 -3.90 -1.99
C ILE A 36 -2.63 -3.13 -3.16
N THR A 37 -3.29 -2.03 -3.53
CA THR A 37 -2.80 -1.13 -4.58
C THR A 37 -2.58 0.26 -4.03
N VAL A 38 -1.33 0.72 -4.05
CA VAL A 38 -0.94 2.05 -3.61
C VAL A 38 -0.61 2.92 -4.82
N PRO A 39 -1.27 4.08 -5.00
CA PRO A 39 -0.89 5.00 -6.05
C PRO A 39 0.38 5.77 -5.64
N HIS A 40 1.48 5.54 -6.34
CA HIS A 40 2.77 6.20 -6.18
C HIS A 40 3.36 6.58 -7.55
N PRO A 41 3.95 7.77 -7.73
CA PRO A 41 4.26 8.78 -6.73
C PRO A 41 3.12 9.78 -6.47
N LYS A 42 2.64 9.84 -5.22
CA LYS A 42 1.76 10.91 -4.73
C LYS A 42 2.30 11.51 -3.45
N LYS A 43 2.43 12.84 -3.43
CA LYS A 43 2.91 13.58 -2.26
C LYS A 43 1.87 13.54 -1.15
N ASP A 44 0.59 13.72 -1.46
CA ASP A 44 -0.49 13.61 -0.48
C ASP A 44 -1.46 12.49 -0.88
N LEU A 45 -1.56 11.46 -0.03
CA LEU A 45 -2.62 10.48 -0.11
C LEU A 45 -3.77 10.93 0.79
N GLY A 46 -4.96 11.06 0.22
CA GLY A 46 -6.15 11.42 0.97
C GLY A 46 -6.37 10.45 2.14
N LYS A 47 -6.67 11.00 3.33
CA LYS A 47 -6.80 10.22 4.58
C LYS A 47 -7.73 9.01 4.46
N GLY A 48 -8.83 9.14 3.71
CA GLY A 48 -9.75 8.03 3.47
C GLY A 48 -9.17 6.88 2.65
N LEU A 49 -8.29 7.18 1.68
CA LEU A 49 -7.60 6.16 0.90
C LEU A 49 -6.58 5.42 1.77
N VAL A 50 -5.82 6.15 2.58
CA VAL A 50 -4.87 5.58 3.53
C VAL A 50 -5.58 4.68 4.53
N ALA A 51 -6.64 5.16 5.17
CA ALA A 51 -7.40 4.38 6.15
C ALA A 51 -8.01 3.12 5.53
N LYS A 52 -8.46 3.19 4.27
CA LYS A 52 -8.94 2.02 3.54
C LYS A 52 -7.83 1.01 3.28
N ILE A 53 -6.66 1.48 2.84
CA ILE A 53 -5.50 0.61 2.58
C ILE A 53 -5.02 -0.06 3.88
N LEU A 54 -4.93 0.68 4.98
CA LEU A 54 -4.54 0.11 6.29
C LEU A 54 -5.56 -0.92 6.76
N LYS A 55 -6.86 -0.62 6.66
CA LYS A 55 -7.92 -1.58 6.97
C LYS A 55 -7.84 -2.84 6.12
N ASP A 56 -7.60 -2.69 4.81
CA ASP A 56 -7.43 -3.82 3.89
C ASP A 56 -6.13 -4.60 4.18
N ALA A 57 -5.12 -3.93 4.75
CA ALA A 57 -3.86 -4.50 5.21
C ALA A 57 -3.94 -5.19 6.57
N GLY A 58 -5.03 -5.01 7.31
CA GLY A 58 -5.18 -5.50 8.68
C GLY A 58 -4.37 -4.70 9.72
N LEU A 59 -4.06 -3.44 9.41
CA LEU A 59 -3.38 -2.46 10.28
C LEU A 59 -4.38 -1.44 10.88
#